data_AF-A0A0C3AA35-F1
#
_entry.id   AF-A0A0C3AA35-F1
#
_cell.length_a   1.000
_cell.length_b   1.000
_cell.length_c   1.000
_cell.angle_alpha   90.00
_cell.angle_beta   90.00
_cell.angle_gamma   90.00
#
_symmetry.space_group_name_H-M   'P 1'
#
loop_
_entity.id
_entity.type
_entity.pdbx_description
1 polymer ?
#
loop_
_entity_poly.entity_id
_entity_poly.type
_entity_poly.pdbx_seq_one_letter_code
_entity_poly.pdbx_strand_id
1 'polypeptide(L)'
;SKGAVAPTAAEKTNHQKVPAIWSDNEECVLVLYLQEQAAGARDGLNFLKEYFQGATQHVTEKFPMQCGGEKNASTCHTKWTNIHLSYLCHHHYS
;
A
#
# COMPACT_ATOMS: atom_id res chain seq x y z
N SER A 1 16.31 39.22 -37.35
CA SER A 1 17.17 38.19 -36.76
C SER A 1 16.40 37.39 -35.74
N LYS A 2 16.42 36.05 -35.89
CA LYS A 2 15.77 35.07 -35.02
C LYS A 2 16.40 35.11 -33.62
N GLY A 3 15.58 35.03 -32.58
CA GLY A 3 15.98 34.73 -31.21
C GLY A 3 14.87 33.94 -30.55
N ALA A 4 14.87 32.62 -30.77
CA ALA A 4 13.96 31.69 -30.12
C ALA A 4 14.34 31.58 -28.64
N VAL A 5 13.43 31.98 -27.76
CA VAL A 5 13.57 31.76 -26.32
C VAL A 5 13.13 30.32 -26.06
N ALA A 6 14.04 29.53 -25.48
CA ALA A 6 13.86 28.11 -25.21
C ALA A 6 12.59 27.84 -24.38
N PRO A 7 11.90 26.72 -24.60
CA PRO A 7 10.86 26.28 -23.69
C PRO A 7 11.50 25.95 -22.34
N THR A 8 11.05 26.65 -21.30
CA THR A 8 11.34 26.31 -19.91
C THR A 8 10.92 24.88 -19.66
N ALA A 9 11.91 23.99 -19.54
CA ALA A 9 11.70 22.64 -19.05
C ALA A 9 11.14 22.79 -17.63
N ALA A 10 9.84 22.52 -17.47
CA ALA A 10 9.25 22.34 -16.17
C ALA A 10 10.07 21.24 -15.46
N GLU A 11 10.85 21.63 -14.46
CA GLU A 11 11.47 20.70 -13.53
C GLU A 11 10.33 19.92 -12.88
N LYS A 12 10.08 18.72 -13.42
CA LYS A 12 9.29 17.70 -12.75
C LYS A 12 10.12 17.27 -11.55
N THR A 13 10.00 18.02 -10.46
CA THR A 13 10.47 17.60 -9.15
C THR A 13 9.83 16.24 -8.89
N ASN A 14 10.62 15.20 -9.06
CA ASN A 14 10.23 13.83 -8.77
C ASN A 14 10.19 13.73 -7.25
N HIS A 15 9.12 14.24 -6.64
CA HIS A 15 8.82 14.05 -5.23
C HIS A 15 8.48 12.57 -5.04
N GLN A 16 9.52 11.72 -5.05
CA GLN A 16 9.39 10.34 -4.62
C GLN A 16 8.84 10.37 -3.20
N LYS A 17 7.57 9.96 -3.06
CA LYS A 17 6.94 9.78 -1.75
C LYS A 17 7.83 8.83 -0.96
N VAL A 18 8.18 9.22 0.26
CA VAL A 18 8.91 8.34 1.19
C VAL A 18 8.14 7.02 1.27
N PRO A 19 8.79 5.85 1.08
CA PRO A 19 8.10 4.57 1.12
C PRO A 19 7.62 4.25 2.53
N ALA A 20 6.44 3.65 2.65
CA ALA A 20 5.94 3.13 3.93
C ALA A 20 6.83 1.97 4.40
N ILE A 21 7.33 2.05 5.63
CA ILE A 21 8.09 0.97 6.26
C ILE A 21 7.11 0.17 7.12
N TRP A 22 7.07 -1.14 6.89
CA TRP A 22 6.17 -2.06 7.57
C TRP A 22 6.96 -2.90 8.57
N SER A 23 6.51 -2.92 9.81
CA SER A 23 6.92 -3.90 10.81
C SER A 23 6.07 -5.16 10.73
N ASP A 24 6.59 -6.29 11.20
CA ASP A 24 5.85 -7.55 11.24
C ASP A 24 4.49 -7.42 11.95
N ASN A 25 4.44 -6.64 13.04
CA ASN A 25 3.19 -6.37 13.76
C ASN A 25 2.16 -5.61 12.93
N GLU A 26 2.57 -4.59 12.17
CA GLU A 26 1.69 -3.84 11.28
C GLU A 26 1.18 -4.71 10.14
N GLU A 27 2.05 -5.56 9.57
CA GLU A 27 1.67 -6.52 8.53
C GLU A 27 0.64 -7.52 9.05
N CYS A 28 0.88 -8.09 10.24
CA CYS A 28 -0.06 -8.99 10.89
C CYS A 28 -1.43 -8.34 11.10
N VAL A 29 -1.49 -7.10 11.59
CA VAL A 29 -2.75 -6.39 11.79
C VAL A 29 -3.47 -6.11 10.47
N LEU A 30 -2.75 -5.72 9.42
CA LEU A 30 -3.32 -5.56 8.09
C LEU A 30 -3.94 -6.87 7.57
N VAL A 31 -3.20 -7.98 7.69
CA VAL A 31 -3.65 -9.29 7.21
C VAL A 31 -4.87 -9.78 7.98
N LEU A 32 -4.84 -9.70 9.31
CA LEU A 32 -5.96 -10.13 10.16
C LEU A 32 -7.22 -9.33 9.86
N TYR A 33 -7.12 -8.00 9.77
CA TYR A 33 -8.25 -7.15 9.43
C TYR A 33 -8.85 -7.54 8.07
N LEU A 34 -8.03 -7.67 7.03
CA LEU A 34 -8.52 -8.02 5.70
C LEU A 34 -9.12 -9.43 5.67
N GLN A 35 -8.55 -10.40 6.37
CA GLN A 35 -9.12 -11.75 6.47
C GLN A 35 -10.48 -11.77 7.19
N GLU A 36 -10.65 -11.01 8.25
CA GLU A 36 -11.95 -10.85 8.92
C GLU A 36 -13.00 -10.26 7.97
N GLN A 37 -12.60 -9.28 7.16
CA GLN A 37 -13.47 -8.69 6.16
C GLN A 37 -13.72 -9.61 4.95
N ALA A 38 -12.78 -10.52 4.62
CA ALA A 38 -12.94 -11.50 3.54
C ALA A 38 -14.09 -12.47 3.79
N ALA A 39 -14.39 -12.82 5.04
CA ALA A 39 -15.54 -13.65 5.38
C ALA A 39 -16.88 -13.02 4.94
N GLY A 40 -16.93 -11.68 4.83
CA GLY A 40 -18.06 -10.94 4.28
C GLY A 40 -17.90 -10.53 2.81
N ALA A 41 -16.71 -10.66 2.23
CA ALA A 41 -16.42 -10.28 0.85
C ALA A 41 -16.56 -11.49 -0.09
N ARG A 42 -17.39 -11.37 -1.11
CA ARG A 42 -17.79 -12.47 -2.01
C ARG A 42 -16.63 -13.19 -2.72
N ASP A 43 -15.45 -12.56 -2.80
CA ASP A 43 -14.33 -13.03 -3.61
C ASP A 43 -13.02 -13.21 -2.84
N GLY A 44 -12.98 -12.90 -1.52
CA GLY A 44 -11.88 -13.14 -0.56
C GLY A 44 -10.47 -12.59 -0.87
N LEU A 45 -10.22 -12.21 -2.13
CA LEU A 45 -8.93 -11.89 -2.73
C LEU A 45 -8.99 -10.54 -3.46
N ASN A 46 -10.13 -10.22 -4.07
CA ASN A 46 -10.40 -8.95 -4.74
C ASN A 46 -11.13 -7.98 -3.79
N PHE A 47 -10.41 -7.45 -2.81
CA PHE A 47 -10.95 -6.41 -1.95
C PHE A 47 -11.19 -5.11 -2.72
N LEU A 48 -12.39 -4.54 -2.56
CA LEU A 48 -12.68 -3.18 -3.00
C LEU A 48 -11.81 -2.18 -2.22
N LYS A 49 -11.60 -0.99 -2.81
CA LYS A 49 -10.83 0.11 -2.20
C LYS A 49 -11.29 0.45 -0.77
N GLU A 50 -12.58 0.33 -0.50
CA GLU A 50 -13.20 0.62 0.81
C GLU A 50 -12.63 -0.25 1.93
N TYR A 51 -12.35 -1.53 1.67
CA TYR A 51 -11.73 -2.41 2.65
C TYR A 51 -10.32 -1.93 3.02
N PHE A 52 -9.56 -1.40 2.05
CA PHE A 52 -8.24 -0.84 2.32
C PHE A 52 -8.28 0.52 3.02
N GLN A 53 -9.38 1.27 2.87
CA GLN A 53 -9.61 2.48 3.67
C GLN A 53 -9.88 2.12 5.13
N GLY A 54 -10.73 1.10 5.38
CA GLY A 54 -10.95 0.56 6.72
C GLY A 54 -9.67 0.01 7.35
N ALA A 55 -8.87 -0.72 6.57
CA ALA A 55 -7.57 -1.24 7.02
C ALA A 55 -6.58 -0.11 7.36
N THR A 56 -6.54 0.95 6.56
CA THR A 56 -5.72 2.14 6.82
C THR A 56 -6.05 2.74 8.18
N GLN A 57 -7.35 2.95 8.44
CA GLN A 57 -7.81 3.47 9.72
C GLN A 57 -7.41 2.54 10.87
N HIS A 58 -7.67 1.24 10.72
CA HIS A 58 -7.38 0.26 11.76
C HIS A 58 -5.87 0.18 12.10
N VAL A 59 -5.00 0.17 11.08
CA VAL A 59 -3.54 0.18 11.28
C VAL A 59 -3.09 1.48 11.94
N THR A 60 -3.67 2.62 11.57
CA THR A 60 -3.31 3.93 12.16
C THR A 60 -3.75 4.05 13.60
N GLU A 61 -4.92 3.52 13.96
CA GLU A 61 -5.42 3.48 15.34
C GLU A 61 -4.56 2.56 16.23
N LYS A 62 -4.11 1.41 15.72
CA LYS A 62 -3.26 0.47 16.45
C LYS A 62 -1.81 0.93 16.56
N PHE A 63 -1.31 1.61 15.53
CA PHE A 63 0.07 2.07 15.43
C PHE A 63 0.08 3.58 15.08
N PRO A 64 -0.09 4.46 16.07
CA PRO A 64 -0.09 5.91 15.84
C PRO A 64 1.30 6.45 15.49
N MET A 65 2.37 5.73 15.87
CA MET A 65 3.76 6.07 15.56
C MET A 65 4.27 5.17 14.44
N GLN A 66 4.01 5.56 13.19
CA GLN A 66 4.43 4.80 12.00
C GLN A 66 5.77 5.29 11.47
N CYS A 67 6.55 4.36 10.91
CA CYS A 67 7.82 4.67 10.25
C CYS A 67 7.66 4.84 8.73
N GLY A 68 8.46 5.76 8.17
CA GLY A 68 8.51 6.02 6.73
C GLY A 68 7.30 6.78 6.21
N GLY A 69 6.88 6.44 5.00
CA GLY A 69 5.70 7.01 4.36
C GLY A 69 4.38 6.59 4.98
N GLU A 70 3.35 7.38 4.69
CA GLU A 70 1.98 7.13 5.15
C GLU A 70 1.42 5.77 4.67
N LYS A 71 0.82 5.02 5.61
CA LYS A 71 0.11 3.77 5.33
C LYS A 71 -1.34 4.02 4.91
N ASN A 72 -1.55 4.61 3.73
CA ASN A 72 -2.87 4.81 3.15
C ASN A 72 -3.40 3.57 2.38
N ALA A 73 -4.61 3.66 1.83
CA ALA A 73 -5.27 2.54 1.16
C ALA A 73 -4.43 1.95 0.00
N SER A 74 -3.65 2.78 -0.69
CA SER A 74 -2.81 2.33 -1.81
C SER A 74 -1.61 1.51 -1.33
N THR A 75 -0.98 1.93 -0.24
CA THR A 75 0.15 1.20 0.35
C THR A 75 -0.32 -0.06 1.06
N CYS A 76 -1.50 -0.05 1.70
CA CYS A 76 -2.16 -1.24 2.24
C CYS A 76 -2.47 -2.27 1.13
N HIS A 77 -3.06 -1.83 0.01
CA HIS A 77 -3.33 -2.72 -1.14
C HIS A 77 -2.04 -3.33 -1.68
N THR A 78 -1.02 -2.51 -1.96
CA THR A 78 0.29 -2.98 -2.44
C THR A 78 0.91 -3.99 -1.48
N LYS A 79 0.83 -3.73 -0.17
CA LYS A 79 1.38 -4.63 0.85
C LYS A 79 0.65 -5.96 0.90
N TRP A 80 -0.69 -5.95 0.89
CA TRP A 80 -1.51 -7.15 0.82
C TRP A 80 -1.17 -8.02 -0.40
N THR A 81 -1.11 -7.42 -1.59
CA THR A 81 -0.74 -8.13 -2.83
C THR A 81 0.65 -8.76 -2.71
N ASN A 82 1.64 -8.04 -2.19
CA ASN A 82 3.00 -8.55 -2.03
C ASN A 82 3.08 -9.71 -1.04
N ILE A 83 2.35 -9.63 0.07
CA ILE A 83 2.26 -10.72 1.06
C ILE A 83 1.64 -11.95 0.39
N HIS A 84 0.52 -11.78 -0.31
CA HIS A 84 -0.17 -12.88 -0.98
C HIS A 84 0.69 -13.55 -2.07
N LEU A 85 1.36 -12.77 -2.91
CA LEU A 85 2.30 -13.28 -3.91
C LEU A 85 3.46 -14.06 -3.27
N SER A 86 3.97 -13.60 -2.13
CA SER A 86 5.04 -14.28 -1.40
C SER A 86 4.59 -15.64 -0.86
N TYR A 87 3.35 -15.74 -0.37
CA TYR A 87 2.75 -17.02 0.04
C TYR A 87 2.55 -17.97 -1.14
N LEU A 88 1.96 -17.48 -2.25
CA LEU A 88 1.75 -18.28 -3.45
C LEU A 88 3.08 -18.78 -4.04
N CYS A 89 4.11 -17.93 -4.08
CA CYS A 89 5.43 -18.29 -4.59
C CYS A 89 6.07 -19.38 -3.73
N HIS A 90 6.08 -19.24 -2.39
CA HIS A 90 6.62 -20.29 -1.51
C HIS A 90 5.90 -21.63 -1.67
N HIS A 91 4.58 -21.62 -1.89
CA HIS A 91 3.78 -22.84 -2.01
C HIS A 91 3.89 -23.51 -3.40
N HIS A 92 4.33 -22.78 -4.43
CA HIS A 92 4.51 -23.33 -5.78
C HIS A 92 5.91 -23.91 -6.04
N TYR A 93 6.89 -23.55 -5.19
CA TYR A 93 8.28 -24.00 -5.29
C TYR A 93 8.69 -24.98 -4.17
N SER A 94 7.74 -25.48 -3.37
CA SER A 94 7.94 -26.54 -2.38
C SER A 94 7.40 -27.88 -2.89
#